data_AF-A0A7S3TZ78-F1
#
_entry.id   AF-A0A7S3TZ78-F1
#
_cell.length_a   1.000
_cell.length_b   1.000
_cell.length_c   1.000
_cell.angle_alpha   90.00
_cell.angle_beta   90.00
_cell.angle_gamma   90.00
#
_symmetry.space_group_name_H-M   'P 1'
#
loop_
_entity.id
_entity.type
_entity.pdbx_description
1 polymer ?
#
loop_
_entity_poly.entity_id
_entity_poly.type
_entity_poly.pdbx_seq_one_letter_code
_entity_poly.pdbx_strand_id
1 'polypeptide(L)'
;MAPAPPPCEEKICASKNDKMRAMFAAVGQPKPAPAATAATSAECPPDREELGRHTWTLLHTTAAYYPETASPSQQTLAEQFIRSLGELYACSHCAADFRSEVEASPPRLGSREEFCLWMCEQHNAVNAKLGKPVFPCTLARLDARWRDGGARCDEEGAESSGPAID
;
A
#
# COMPACT_ATOMS: atom_id res chain seq x y z
N MET A 1 -20.64 25.43 4.05
CA MET A 1 -19.96 24.25 3.47
C MET A 1 -18.59 24.69 2.99
N ALA A 2 -17.53 24.01 3.40
CA ALA A 2 -16.22 24.20 2.76
C ALA A 2 -16.31 23.73 1.30
N PRO A 3 -15.60 24.38 0.35
CA PRO A 3 -15.55 23.91 -1.03
C PRO A 3 -14.96 22.50 -1.06
N ALA A 4 -15.45 21.67 -1.99
CA ALA A 4 -14.86 20.36 -2.21
C ALA A 4 -13.38 20.52 -2.60
N PRO A 5 -12.46 19.69 -2.07
CA PRO A 5 -11.07 19.72 -2.49
C PRO A 5 -10.97 19.48 -4.00
N PRO A 6 -9.93 20.01 -4.67
CA PRO A 6 -9.72 19.73 -6.08
C PRO A 6 -9.62 18.22 -6.33
N PRO A 7 -10.07 17.74 -7.50
CA PRO A 7 -9.99 16.32 -7.83
C PRO A 7 -8.52 15.88 -7.82
N CYS A 8 -8.26 14.76 -7.14
CA CYS A 8 -6.95 14.12 -7.15
C CYS A 8 -6.72 13.47 -8.52
N GLU A 9 -5.65 13.88 -9.22
CA GLU A 9 -5.31 13.38 -10.57
C GLU A 9 -4.58 12.03 -10.56
N GLU A 10 -4.21 11.53 -9.38
CA GLU A 10 -3.43 10.31 -9.23
C GLU A 10 -4.29 9.03 -9.37
N LYS A 11 -3.70 7.97 -9.94
CA LYS A 11 -4.37 6.66 -10.12
C LYS A 11 -4.91 6.09 -8.80
N ILE A 12 -4.18 6.28 -7.69
CA ILE A 12 -4.57 5.77 -6.37
C ILE A 12 -5.90 6.34 -5.86
N CYS A 13 -6.30 7.51 -6.37
CA CYS A 13 -7.53 8.18 -5.98
C CYS A 13 -8.77 7.66 -6.71
N ALA A 14 -8.62 6.83 -7.76
CA ALA A 14 -9.73 6.30 -8.52
C ALA A 14 -10.23 4.97 -7.94
N SER A 15 -11.55 4.85 -7.69
CA SER A 15 -12.20 3.58 -7.41
C SER A 15 -13.15 3.16 -8.54
N LYS A 16 -13.25 1.85 -8.82
CA LYS A 16 -14.29 1.30 -9.72
C LYS A 16 -15.70 1.69 -9.23
N ASN A 17 -15.87 1.85 -7.93
CA ASN A 17 -17.13 2.29 -7.33
C ASN A 17 -17.46 3.75 -7.65
N ASP A 18 -16.48 4.60 -7.92
CA ASP A 18 -16.71 6.00 -8.30
C ASP A 18 -17.31 6.09 -9.71
N LYS A 19 -16.80 5.26 -10.64
CA LYS A 19 -17.37 5.13 -11.99
C LYS A 19 -18.81 4.61 -11.93
N MET A 20 -19.06 3.60 -11.10
CA MET A 20 -20.41 3.05 -10.90
C MET A 20 -21.37 4.08 -10.29
N ARG A 21 -20.92 4.87 -9.31
CA ARG A 21 -21.69 5.97 -8.72
C ARG A 21 -21.99 7.08 -9.74
N ALA A 22 -21.01 7.48 -10.56
CA ALA A 22 -21.20 8.47 -11.61
C ALA A 22 -22.21 8.00 -12.67
N MET A 23 -22.16 6.72 -13.05
CA MET A 23 -23.14 6.12 -13.95
C MET A 23 -24.56 6.14 -13.37
N PHE A 24 -24.73 5.80 -12.09
CA PHE A 24 -26.04 5.86 -11.43
C PHE A 24 -26.57 7.28 -11.22
N ALA A 25 -25.68 8.27 -11.06
CA ALA A 25 -26.07 9.68 -11.02
C ALA A 25 -26.54 10.21 -12.39
N ALA A 26 -25.97 9.70 -13.49
CA ALA A 26 -26.29 10.13 -14.85
C ALA A 26 -27.56 9.49 -15.44
N VAL A 27 -27.87 8.23 -15.07
CA VAL A 27 -28.95 7.43 -15.67
C VAL A 27 -30.19 7.34 -14.75
N GLY A 28 -30.09 7.85 -13.51
CA GLY A 28 -31.13 7.72 -12.49
C GLY A 28 -31.03 6.38 -11.76
N GLN A 29 -31.21 6.40 -10.44
CA GLN A 29 -31.07 5.19 -9.63
C GLN A 29 -32.24 4.22 -9.90
N PRO A 30 -31.99 2.93 -10.19
CA PRO A 30 -33.04 1.93 -10.09
C PRO A 30 -33.56 1.86 -8.65
N LYS A 31 -34.86 1.61 -8.49
CA LYS A 31 -35.50 1.44 -7.17
C LYS A 31 -34.68 0.43 -6.35
N PRO A 32 -34.25 0.76 -5.13
CA PRO A 32 -33.47 -0.18 -4.33
C PRO A 32 -34.28 -1.45 -4.11
N ALA A 33 -33.75 -2.58 -4.58
CA ALA A 33 -34.20 -3.87 -4.11
C ALA A 33 -33.95 -3.93 -2.59
N PRO A 34 -34.78 -4.62 -1.80
CA PRO A 34 -34.47 -4.85 -0.41
C PRO A 34 -33.06 -5.44 -0.36
N ALA A 35 -32.17 -4.75 0.37
CA ALA A 35 -30.81 -5.21 0.57
C ALA A 35 -30.93 -6.64 1.09
N ALA A 36 -30.49 -7.61 0.30
CA ALA A 36 -30.20 -8.92 0.83
C ALA A 36 -29.17 -8.64 1.92
N THR A 37 -29.54 -8.86 3.17
CA THR A 37 -28.60 -8.95 4.27
C THR A 37 -27.70 -10.12 3.92
N ALA A 38 -26.64 -9.84 3.17
CA ALA A 38 -25.49 -10.71 3.08
C ALA A 38 -25.11 -10.96 4.53
N ALA A 39 -25.35 -12.19 4.98
CA ALA A 39 -25.01 -12.60 6.32
C ALA A 39 -23.57 -12.15 6.55
N THR A 40 -23.36 -11.28 7.53
CA THR A 40 -22.02 -10.92 7.97
C THR A 40 -21.43 -12.21 8.50
N SER A 41 -20.68 -12.95 7.68
CA SER A 41 -19.68 -13.87 8.19
C SER A 41 -18.90 -13.06 9.19
N ALA A 42 -18.92 -13.46 10.47
CA ALA A 42 -18.17 -12.78 11.50
C ALA A 42 -16.69 -12.85 11.09
N GLU A 43 -16.20 -11.79 10.44
CA GLU A 43 -14.82 -11.70 10.00
C GLU A 43 -13.96 -11.77 11.26
N CYS A 44 -13.14 -12.81 11.33
CA CYS A 44 -12.18 -12.96 12.41
C CYS A 44 -11.15 -11.82 12.33
N PRO A 45 -10.59 -11.36 13.46
CA PRO A 45 -9.46 -10.44 13.43
C PRO A 45 -8.32 -11.02 12.57
N PRO A 46 -7.55 -10.18 11.87
CA PRO A 46 -6.48 -10.65 10.99
C PRO A 46 -5.39 -11.34 11.81
N ASP A 47 -4.84 -12.41 11.24
CA ASP A 47 -3.64 -13.03 11.79
C ASP A 47 -2.37 -12.23 11.43
N ARG A 48 -1.21 -12.75 11.85
CA ARG A 48 0.10 -12.10 11.60
C ARG A 48 0.37 -11.92 10.11
N GLU A 49 -0.03 -12.88 9.27
CA GLU A 49 0.29 -12.87 7.84
C GLU A 49 -0.62 -11.90 7.08
N GLU A 50 -1.92 -11.94 7.38
CA GLU A 50 -2.89 -11.00 6.83
C GLU A 50 -2.55 -9.55 7.22
N LEU A 51 -2.28 -9.31 8.51
CA LEU A 51 -1.84 -7.99 8.98
C LEU A 51 -0.54 -7.55 8.28
N GLY A 52 0.44 -8.45 8.18
CA GLY A 52 1.71 -8.19 7.49
C GLY A 52 1.52 -7.74 6.05
N ARG A 53 0.74 -8.48 5.26
CA ARG A 53 0.45 -8.15 3.86
C ARG A 53 -0.23 -6.78 3.70
N HIS A 54 -1.18 -6.45 4.57
CA HIS A 54 -1.84 -5.15 4.54
C HIS A 54 -0.90 -4.01 4.93
N THR A 55 -0.05 -4.21 5.94
CA THR A 55 0.96 -3.22 6.31
C THR A 55 1.99 -3.02 5.20
N TRP A 56 2.48 -4.08 4.56
CA TRP A 56 3.38 -3.94 3.42
C TRP A 56 2.71 -3.24 2.23
N THR A 57 1.43 -3.49 2.00
CA THR A 57 0.66 -2.76 0.98
C THR A 57 0.64 -1.26 1.28
N LEU A 58 0.36 -0.87 2.52
CA LEU A 58 0.43 0.53 2.95
C LEU A 58 1.83 1.09 2.72
N LEU A 59 2.85 0.45 3.26
CA LEU A 59 4.23 0.94 3.26
C LEU A 59 4.81 1.11 1.84
N HIS A 60 4.66 0.10 0.98
CA HIS A 60 5.13 0.18 -0.40
C HIS A 60 4.37 1.23 -1.20
N THR A 61 3.05 1.36 -0.98
CA THR A 61 2.26 2.40 -1.65
C THR A 61 2.66 3.80 -1.17
N THR A 62 2.91 3.98 0.13
CA THR A 62 3.42 5.25 0.67
C THR A 62 4.76 5.63 0.04
N ALA A 63 5.68 4.67 -0.12
CA ALA A 63 6.95 4.92 -0.79
C ALA A 63 6.78 5.22 -2.30
N ALA A 64 5.90 4.49 -2.98
CA ALA A 64 5.63 4.66 -4.41
C ALA A 64 5.03 6.04 -4.78
N TYR A 65 4.31 6.66 -3.84
CA TYR A 65 3.70 7.99 -3.97
C TYR A 65 4.46 9.06 -3.18
N TYR A 66 5.66 8.75 -2.70
CA TYR A 66 6.55 9.73 -2.08
C TYR A 66 7.06 10.74 -3.12
N PRO A 67 7.42 11.98 -2.74
CA PRO A 67 7.91 12.98 -3.68
C PRO A 67 9.21 12.53 -4.38
N GLU A 68 9.35 12.84 -5.68
CA GLU A 68 10.60 12.61 -6.42
C GLU A 68 11.80 13.32 -5.76
N THR A 69 11.56 14.45 -5.08
CA THR A 69 12.51 15.10 -4.20
C THR A 69 11.78 15.57 -2.95
N ALA A 70 12.15 15.05 -1.79
CA ALA A 70 11.46 15.34 -0.53
C ALA A 70 12.08 16.53 0.21
N SER A 71 11.23 17.44 0.65
CA SER A 71 11.63 18.52 1.56
C SER A 71 12.01 17.97 2.95
N PRO A 72 12.80 18.71 3.75
CA PRO A 72 13.19 18.26 5.09
C PRO A 72 12.00 17.91 6.00
N SER A 73 10.88 18.62 5.88
CA SER A 73 9.67 18.31 6.66
C SER A 73 9.04 16.99 6.23
N GLN A 74 9.00 16.68 4.93
CA GLN A 74 8.51 15.40 4.42
C GLN A 74 9.41 14.23 4.83
N GLN A 75 10.72 14.46 4.91
CA GLN A 75 11.68 13.47 5.40
C GLN A 75 11.43 13.17 6.88
N THR A 76 11.32 14.20 7.71
CA THR A 76 11.00 14.05 9.14
C THR A 76 9.68 13.31 9.36
N LEU A 77 8.64 13.63 8.61
CA LEU A 77 7.34 12.96 8.73
C LEU A 77 7.42 11.48 8.33
N ALA A 78 8.13 11.16 7.25
CA ALA A 78 8.32 9.78 6.82
C ALA A 78 9.15 8.97 7.82
N GLU A 79 10.22 9.55 8.39
CA GLU A 79 11.00 8.90 9.45
C GLU A 79 10.14 8.62 10.69
N GLN A 80 9.37 9.63 11.15
CA GLN A 80 8.46 9.47 12.28
C GLN A 80 7.42 8.38 12.03
N PHE A 81 6.86 8.32 10.82
CA PHE A 81 5.90 7.29 10.44
C PHE A 81 6.51 5.87 10.54
N ILE A 82 7.70 5.66 9.97
CA ILE A 82 8.41 4.38 10.04
C ILE A 82 8.75 3.99 11.48
N ARG A 83 9.31 4.91 12.26
CA ARG A 83 9.66 4.64 13.67
C ARG A 83 8.42 4.36 14.52
N SER A 84 7.33 5.09 14.28
CA SER A 84 6.05 4.88 14.98
C SER A 84 5.47 3.50 14.67
N LEU A 85 5.62 2.99 13.44
CA LEU A 85 5.22 1.63 13.11
C LEU A 85 5.97 0.62 13.98
N GLY A 86 7.29 0.77 14.14
CA GLY A 86 8.09 -0.12 15.00
C GLY A 86 7.69 -0.13 16.48
N GLU A 87 7.08 0.94 16.98
CA GLU A 87 6.57 1.02 18.35
C GLU A 87 5.13 0.49 18.50
N LEU A 88 4.30 0.68 17.48
CA LEU A 88 2.85 0.43 17.56
C LEU A 88 2.39 -0.87 16.87
N TYR A 89 3.26 -1.55 16.14
CA TYR A 89 2.88 -2.75 15.40
C TYR A 89 2.44 -3.89 16.33
N ALA A 90 1.25 -4.45 16.07
CA ALA A 90 0.56 -5.34 17.00
C ALA A 90 1.31 -6.66 17.29
N CYS A 91 2.11 -7.14 16.34
CA CYS A 91 2.99 -8.29 16.55
C CYS A 91 4.27 -7.84 17.27
N SER A 92 4.36 -8.08 18.59
CA SER A 92 5.46 -7.57 19.42
C SER A 92 6.86 -8.02 18.99
N HIS A 93 7.04 -9.27 18.57
CA HIS A 93 8.33 -9.75 18.07
C HIS A 93 8.66 -9.16 16.69
N CYS A 94 7.66 -9.05 15.80
CA CYS A 94 7.83 -8.38 14.51
C CYS A 94 8.23 -6.90 14.69
N ALA A 95 7.63 -6.21 15.66
CA ALA A 95 7.90 -4.82 16.00
C ALA A 95 9.32 -4.63 16.54
N ALA A 96 9.76 -5.49 17.47
CA ALA A 96 11.12 -5.48 18.01
C ALA A 96 12.18 -5.72 16.93
N ASP A 97 11.94 -6.69 16.05
CA ASP A 97 12.78 -6.96 14.89
C ASP A 97 12.84 -5.75 13.96
N PHE A 98 11.69 -5.18 13.59
CA PHE A 98 11.63 -4.03 12.68
C PHE A 98 12.38 -2.82 13.23
N ARG A 99 12.29 -2.54 14.54
CA ARG A 99 13.09 -1.48 15.17
C ARG A 99 14.59 -1.73 15.06
N SER A 100 15.02 -2.97 15.24
CA SER A 100 16.42 -3.34 15.10
C SER A 100 16.92 -3.17 13.66
N GLU A 101 16.10 -3.56 12.67
CA GLU A 101 16.40 -3.36 11.25
C GLU A 101 16.45 -1.87 10.85
N VAL A 102 15.52 -1.06 11.35
CA VAL A 102 15.49 0.39 11.12
C VAL A 102 16.70 1.08 11.73
N GLU A 103 17.20 0.62 12.87
CA GLU A 103 18.39 1.20 13.49
C GLU A 103 19.68 0.78 12.76
N ALA A 104 19.74 -0.49 12.30
CA ALA A 104 20.87 -1.01 11.52
C ALA A 104 20.94 -0.43 10.11
N SER A 105 19.78 -0.15 9.50
CA SER A 105 19.65 0.43 8.17
C SER A 105 18.58 1.54 8.20
N PRO A 106 18.98 2.78 8.55
CA PRO A 106 18.06 3.91 8.61
C PRO A 106 17.36 4.19 7.28
N PRO A 107 16.09 4.67 7.30
CA PRO A 107 15.35 4.99 6.08
C PRO A 107 16.07 6.02 5.21
N ARG A 108 16.15 5.73 3.90
CA ARG A 108 16.63 6.67 2.90
C ARG A 108 15.44 7.43 2.33
N LEU A 109 15.36 8.72 2.61
CA LEU A 109 14.15 9.53 2.40
C LEU A 109 14.39 10.77 1.52
N GLY A 110 15.54 10.89 0.84
CA GLY A 110 15.82 12.05 0.00
C GLY A 110 14.90 12.13 -1.23
N SER A 111 14.49 10.96 -1.74
CA SER A 111 13.66 10.82 -2.92
C SER A 111 12.73 9.62 -2.85
N ARG A 112 11.75 9.59 -3.76
CA ARG A 112 10.87 8.45 -4.03
C ARG A 112 11.66 7.17 -4.29
N GLU A 113 12.67 7.24 -5.16
CA GLU A 113 13.49 6.10 -5.52
C GLU A 113 14.23 5.54 -4.29
N GLU A 114 14.87 6.40 -3.52
CA GLU A 114 15.58 6.00 -2.32
C GLU A 114 14.67 5.28 -1.31
N PHE A 115 13.47 5.83 -1.10
CA PHE A 115 12.53 5.27 -0.14
C PHE A 115 11.92 3.95 -0.63
N CYS A 116 11.58 3.85 -1.92
CA CYS A 116 11.12 2.62 -2.55
C CYS A 116 12.16 1.49 -2.43
N LEU A 117 13.42 1.79 -2.73
CA LEU A 117 14.51 0.81 -2.66
C LEU A 117 14.74 0.35 -1.21
N TRP A 118 14.81 1.30 -0.27
CA TRP A 118 14.96 0.96 1.14
C TRP A 118 13.78 0.09 1.64
N MET A 119 12.54 0.44 1.28
CA MET A 119 11.36 -0.33 1.66
C MET A 119 11.41 -1.77 1.14
N CYS A 120 11.87 -1.96 -0.10
CA CYS A 120 12.06 -3.27 -0.70
C CYS A 120 13.15 -4.09 -0.01
N GLU A 121 14.28 -3.47 0.34
CA GLU A 121 15.36 -4.10 1.09
C GLU A 121 14.87 -4.60 2.46
N GLN A 122 14.11 -3.79 3.18
CA GLN A 122 13.54 -4.19 4.47
C GLN A 122 12.53 -5.32 4.35
N HIS A 123 11.68 -5.28 3.31
CA HIS A 123 10.75 -6.38 3.05
C HIS A 123 11.52 -7.67 2.72
N ASN A 124 12.61 -7.58 1.94
CA ASN A 124 13.46 -8.73 1.65
C ASN A 124 14.21 -9.27 2.87
N ALA A 125 14.57 -8.42 3.84
CA ALA A 125 15.13 -8.88 5.11
C ALA A 125 14.13 -9.78 5.87
N VAL A 126 12.84 -9.40 5.88
CA VAL A 126 11.77 -10.25 6.44
C VAL A 126 11.59 -11.52 5.59
N ASN A 127 11.60 -11.43 4.26
CA ASN A 127 11.49 -12.60 3.39
C ASN A 127 12.60 -13.61 3.66
N ALA A 128 13.85 -13.16 3.83
CA ALA A 128 14.96 -14.03 4.18
C ALA A 128 14.74 -14.76 5.52
N LYS A 129 14.26 -14.04 6.56
CA LYS A 129 13.93 -14.64 7.87
C LYS A 129 12.82 -15.70 7.78
N LEU A 130 11.88 -15.51 6.85
CA LEU A 130 10.75 -16.42 6.62
C LEU A 130 11.02 -17.49 5.56
N GLY A 131 12.21 -17.52 4.95
CA GLY A 131 12.54 -18.46 3.87
C GLY A 131 11.77 -18.20 2.57
N LYS A 132 11.28 -16.98 2.36
CA LYS A 132 10.57 -16.55 1.15
C LYS A 132 11.55 -16.09 0.05
N PRO A 133 11.14 -16.13 -1.23
CA PRO A 133 11.95 -15.62 -2.32
C PRO A 133 12.30 -14.12 -2.17
N VAL A 134 13.48 -13.75 -2.68
CA VAL A 134 13.90 -12.34 -2.74
C VAL A 134 13.19 -11.65 -3.90
N PHE A 135 12.62 -10.49 -3.64
CA PHE A 135 12.05 -9.61 -4.66
C PHE A 135 13.15 -8.73 -5.28
N PRO A 136 13.23 -8.58 -6.61
CA PRO A 136 14.22 -7.71 -7.25
C PRO A 136 13.90 -6.23 -7.04
N CYS A 137 14.64 -5.57 -6.13
CA CYS A 137 14.50 -4.16 -5.80
C CYS A 137 15.03 -3.23 -6.91
N THR A 138 14.27 -3.14 -8.00
CA THR A 138 14.48 -2.13 -9.04
C THR A 138 13.26 -1.23 -9.10
N LEU A 139 13.45 0.07 -9.34
CA LEU A 139 12.34 1.03 -9.36
C LEU A 139 11.27 0.60 -10.38
N ALA A 140 11.67 0.09 -11.55
CA ALA A 140 10.73 -0.42 -12.56
C ALA A 140 9.85 -1.59 -12.06
N ARG A 141 10.42 -2.54 -11.31
CA ARG A 141 9.65 -3.66 -10.73
C ARG A 141 8.74 -3.20 -9.60
N LEU A 142 9.19 -2.22 -8.81
CA LEU A 142 8.42 -1.64 -7.72
C LEU A 142 7.25 -0.80 -8.25
N ASP A 143 7.49 0.04 -9.26
CA ASP A 143 6.44 0.82 -9.92
C ASP A 143 5.39 -0.08 -10.57
N ALA A 144 5.82 -1.13 -11.28
CA ALA A 144 4.90 -2.11 -11.84
C ALA A 144 4.05 -2.81 -10.76
N ARG A 145 4.57 -3.01 -9.55
CA ARG A 145 3.84 -3.72 -8.49
C ARG A 145 2.98 -2.82 -7.60
N TRP A 146 3.42 -1.60 -7.33
CA TRP A 146 2.88 -0.74 -6.26
C TRP A 146 2.38 0.62 -6.73
N ARG A 147 2.61 0.99 -7.99
CA ARG A 147 2.21 2.30 -8.53
C ARG A 147 1.35 2.19 -9.77
N ASP A 148 1.91 1.60 -10.82
CA ASP A 148 1.38 1.64 -12.17
C ASP A 148 0.67 0.35 -12.59
N GLY A 149 0.95 -0.77 -11.91
CA GLY A 149 0.41 -2.08 -12.25
C GLY A 149 1.12 -2.76 -13.44
N GLY A 150 1.88 -2.00 -14.23
CA GLY A 150 2.52 -2.48 -15.46
C GLY A 150 1.52 -3.09 -16.44
N ALA A 151 1.99 -4.03 -17.28
CA ALA A 151 1.14 -4.72 -18.27
C ALA A 151 -0.11 -5.39 -17.68
N ARG A 152 -0.11 -5.71 -16.38
CA ARG A 152 -1.27 -6.29 -15.68
C ARG A 152 -2.45 -5.31 -15.59
N CYS A 153 -2.21 -4.01 -15.61
CA CYS A 153 -3.24 -2.99 -15.49
C CYS A 153 -3.50 -2.20 -16.79
N ASP A 154 -2.73 -2.46 -17.85
CA ASP A 154 -2.87 -1.82 -19.15
C ASP A 154 -3.92 -2.51 -20.05
N GLU A 155 -4.28 -3.76 -19.76
CA GLU A 155 -5.39 -4.45 -20.44
C GLU A 155 -6.69 -4.25 -19.65
N GLU A 156 -7.69 -3.61 -20.28
CA GLU A 156 -9.02 -3.42 -19.72
C GLU A 156 -9.64 -4.79 -19.33
N GLY A 157 -9.48 -5.19 -18.06
CA GLY A 157 -10.16 -6.35 -17.49
C GLY A 157 -9.30 -7.50 -16.98
N ALA A 158 -7.99 -7.35 -16.75
CA ALA A 158 -7.21 -8.42 -16.14
C ALA A 158 -7.65 -8.69 -14.68
N GLU A 159 -8.35 -9.82 -14.49
CA GLU A 159 -8.64 -10.41 -13.19
C GLU A 159 -7.37 -10.56 -12.36
N SER A 160 -7.52 -10.36 -11.05
CA SER A 160 -6.44 -10.46 -10.08
C SER A 160 -5.99 -11.90 -9.89
N SER A 161 -5.19 -12.42 -10.80
CA SER A 161 -4.53 -13.73 -10.67
C SER A 161 -3.09 -13.69 -11.17
N GLY A 162 -2.35 -12.66 -10.78
CA GLY A 162 -0.89 -12.73 -10.74
C GLY A 162 -0.45 -13.32 -9.40
N PRO A 163 0.65 -14.09 -9.32
CA PRO A 163 1.03 -14.78 -8.10
C PRO A 163 1.18 -13.75 -6.98
N ALA A 164 0.50 -14.01 -5.87
CA ALA A 164 0.84 -13.37 -4.61
C ALA A 164 2.28 -13.82 -4.28
N ILE A 165 3.23 -13.01 -4.72
CA ILE A 165 4.55 -13.03 -4.10
C ILE A 165 4.33 -12.25 -2.80
N ASP A 166 3.96 -13.01 -1.78
CA ASP A 166 3.98 -12.59 -0.37
C ASP A 166 5.41 -12.29 0.06
#